data_AF-A0A7Y6RCD5-F1
#
_entry.id   AF-A0A7Y6RCD5-F1
#
_cell.length_a   1.000
_cell.length_b   1.000
_cell.length_c   1.000
_cell.angle_alpha   90.00
_cell.angle_beta   90.00
_cell.angle_gamma   90.00
#
_symmetry.space_group_name_H-M   'P 1'
#
loop_
_entity.id
_entity.type
_entity.pdbx_description
1 polymer ?
#
loop_
_entity_poly.entity_id
_entity_poly.type
_entity_poly.pdbx_seq_one_letter_code
_entity_poly.pdbx_strand_id
1 'polypeptide(L)'
;MKKPIPMEVELKLALAPEGPATLCNHPFLVSKPSHQHTLTNTYFDTPEGDLAKAHIALRLRKIDGKVLQTVKTAGQGGGGLSQRQEWEWQVPGHELDLVALAELPPFQGQLSSVLNTLAPQLSTDFTRRSWQLTDGLVNPGSTNQRSHIELVLDEGEIVSGGYSTPIREVELELKDGDPEALWALALTLSEQVPLRPSDSSKASRGNALSNQHWPLPEAHSPAEWLHRATLALDAYHDSQQASFLTDAQQALATLADHPALDADARTYAQALTGGLDTHGQPSTAYGNAALALAHRLAYQTELR
;
A
#
# COMPACT_ATOMS: atom_id res chain seq x y z
N MET A 1 29.51 -12.54 9.84
CA MET A 1 28.04 -12.68 10.02
C MET A 1 27.39 -11.83 8.94
N LYS A 2 26.49 -12.38 8.11
CA LYS A 2 25.73 -11.58 7.14
C LYS A 2 24.87 -10.58 7.93
N LYS A 3 24.90 -9.29 7.59
CA LYS A 3 23.99 -8.31 8.20
C LYS A 3 22.55 -8.76 7.94
N PRO A 4 21.64 -8.71 8.93
CA PRO A 4 20.23 -9.00 8.69
C PRO A 4 19.70 -8.05 7.62
N ILE A 5 18.89 -8.58 6.70
CA ILE A 5 18.26 -7.79 5.65
C ILE A 5 17.13 -6.99 6.30
N PRO A 6 17.06 -5.65 6.11
CA PRO A 6 16.00 -4.86 6.72
C PRO A 6 14.65 -5.25 6.13
N MET A 7 13.66 -5.43 7.00
CA MET A 7 12.29 -5.79 6.64
C MET A 7 11.34 -4.69 7.08
N GLU A 8 10.46 -4.26 6.18
CA GLU A 8 9.33 -3.37 6.41
C GLU A 8 8.05 -4.21 6.52
N VAL A 9 7.16 -3.87 7.45
CA VAL A 9 5.80 -4.43 7.56
C VAL A 9 4.81 -3.25 7.61
N GLU A 10 3.96 -3.13 6.59
CA GLU A 10 2.98 -2.04 6.47
C GLU A 10 1.58 -2.54 6.14
N LEU A 11 0.53 -1.85 6.62
CA LEU A 11 -0.85 -1.98 6.14
C LEU A 11 -1.23 -0.69 5.39
N LYS A 12 -1.54 -0.82 4.10
CA LYS A 12 -1.90 0.28 3.20
C LYS A 12 -3.39 0.34 2.94
N LEU A 13 -3.96 1.54 3.11
CA LEU A 13 -5.37 1.80 2.95
C LEU A 13 -5.60 3.03 2.06
N ALA A 14 -6.53 2.92 1.12
CA ALA A 14 -6.98 4.04 0.29
C ALA A 14 -8.10 4.82 0.97
N LEU A 15 -8.13 6.13 0.72
CA LEU A 15 -9.10 7.08 1.25
C LEU A 15 -9.95 7.68 0.13
N ALA A 16 -11.24 7.87 0.42
CA ALA A 16 -12.14 8.72 -0.35
C ALA A 16 -11.69 10.20 -0.32
N PRO A 17 -12.19 11.08 -1.21
CA PRO A 17 -11.80 12.49 -1.26
C PRO A 17 -11.86 13.24 0.08
N GLU A 18 -12.87 12.97 0.90
CA GLU A 18 -13.08 13.55 2.23
C GLU A 18 -12.31 12.82 3.34
N GLY A 19 -11.78 11.64 3.05
CA GLY A 19 -11.10 10.76 3.99
C GLY A 19 -9.93 11.40 4.75
N PRO A 20 -9.01 12.13 4.10
CA PRO A 20 -7.89 12.80 4.79
C PRO A 20 -8.35 13.75 5.91
N ALA A 21 -9.38 14.57 5.63
CA ALA A 21 -9.93 15.49 6.62
C ALA A 21 -10.61 14.74 7.77
N THR A 22 -11.38 13.68 7.47
CA THR A 22 -12.01 12.83 8.48
C THR A 22 -10.98 12.14 9.37
N LEU A 23 -9.90 11.61 8.78
CA LEU A 23 -8.82 10.94 9.51
C LEU A 23 -8.10 11.90 10.48
N CYS A 24 -7.81 13.13 10.04
CA CYS A 24 -7.14 14.12 10.89
C CYS A 24 -8.01 14.56 12.08
N ASN A 25 -9.33 14.53 11.93
CA ASN A 25 -10.29 14.84 12.99
C ASN A 25 -10.70 13.60 13.81
N HIS A 26 -10.17 12.42 13.50
CA HIS A 26 -10.51 11.19 14.19
C HIS A 26 -10.18 11.32 15.69
N PRO A 27 -11.07 10.93 16.63
CA PRO A 27 -10.85 11.09 18.06
C PRO A 27 -9.55 10.46 18.58
N PHE A 28 -9.11 9.36 17.96
CA PHE A 28 -7.84 8.72 18.28
C PHE A 28 -6.61 9.56 17.89
N LEU A 29 -6.69 10.38 16.83
CA LEU A 29 -5.55 11.10 16.26
C LEU A 29 -5.53 12.60 16.59
N VAL A 30 -6.70 13.23 16.75
CA VAL A 30 -6.84 14.70 16.83
C VAL A 30 -6.03 15.35 17.95
N SER A 31 -5.79 14.63 19.05
CA SER A 31 -5.00 15.12 20.20
C SER A 31 -3.53 14.72 20.16
N LYS A 32 -3.12 13.88 19.20
CA LYS A 32 -1.76 13.36 19.10
C LYS A 32 -0.88 14.30 18.26
N PRO A 33 0.40 14.49 18.64
CA PRO A 33 1.32 15.29 17.84
C PRO A 33 1.52 14.64 16.47
N SER A 34 1.58 15.47 15.44
CA SER A 34 1.88 15.06 14.07
C SER A 34 2.98 15.91 13.47
N HIS A 35 3.77 15.32 12.58
CA HIS A 35 4.74 16.03 11.76
C HIS A 35 4.24 16.10 10.33
N GLN A 36 4.60 17.16 9.60
CA GLN A 36 4.23 17.32 8.21
C GLN A 36 5.46 17.61 7.37
N HIS A 37 5.61 16.88 6.27
CA HIS A 37 6.70 17.01 5.33
C HIS A 37 6.17 17.07 3.90
N THR A 38 6.85 17.81 3.04
CA THR A 38 6.64 17.73 1.59
C THR A 38 7.69 16.80 0.99
N LEU A 39 7.24 15.80 0.24
CA LEU A 39 8.08 14.77 -0.35
C LEU A 39 7.96 14.84 -1.86
N THR A 40 9.12 14.99 -2.51
CA THR A 40 9.26 14.87 -3.97
C THR A 40 10.06 13.62 -4.26
N ASN A 41 9.50 12.71 -5.05
CA ASN A 41 10.11 11.44 -5.36
C ASN A 41 10.26 11.30 -6.88
N THR A 42 11.40 10.77 -7.30
CA THR A 42 11.64 10.33 -8.68
C THR A 42 11.94 8.84 -8.63
N TYR A 43 11.15 8.03 -9.33
CA TYR A 43 11.44 6.61 -9.46
C TYR A 43 12.16 6.33 -10.77
N PHE A 44 13.04 5.35 -10.71
CA PHE A 44 13.93 4.96 -11.78
C PHE A 44 13.65 3.53 -12.19
N ASP A 45 13.64 3.30 -13.49
CA ASP A 45 13.58 1.98 -14.12
C ASP A 45 14.24 2.08 -15.50
N THR A 46 14.46 0.94 -16.15
CA THR A 46 14.80 0.92 -17.57
C THR A 46 13.59 1.34 -18.41
N PRO A 47 13.78 1.85 -19.64
CA PRO A 47 12.67 2.08 -20.56
C PRO A 47 11.80 0.85 -20.79
N GLU A 48 12.37 -0.34 -20.65
CA GLU A 48 11.70 -1.62 -20.78
C GLU A 48 11.00 -2.08 -19.47
N GLY A 49 11.17 -1.38 -18.35
CA GLY A 49 10.54 -1.67 -17.06
C GLY A 49 11.09 -2.91 -16.37
N ASP A 50 12.40 -3.15 -16.44
CA ASP A 50 13.03 -4.36 -15.91
C ASP A 50 12.94 -4.47 -14.39
N LEU A 51 13.02 -3.35 -13.65
CA LEU A 51 12.82 -3.35 -12.20
C LEU A 51 11.36 -3.63 -11.84
N ALA A 52 10.41 -3.01 -12.53
CA ALA A 52 8.98 -3.25 -12.33
C ALA A 52 8.59 -4.71 -12.59
N LYS A 53 9.11 -5.33 -13.66
CA LYS A 53 8.93 -6.76 -13.96
C LYS A 53 9.53 -7.67 -12.89
N ALA A 54 10.59 -7.22 -12.24
CA ALA A 54 11.21 -7.89 -11.11
C ALA A 54 10.57 -7.49 -9.76
N HIS A 55 9.47 -6.73 -9.77
CA HIS A 55 8.77 -6.22 -8.58
C HIS A 55 9.68 -5.40 -7.65
N ILE A 56 10.59 -4.61 -8.21
CA ILE A 56 11.51 -3.72 -7.48
C ILE A 56 11.14 -2.27 -7.77
N ALA A 57 11.09 -1.47 -6.72
CA ALA A 57 10.96 -0.02 -6.82
C ALA A 57 12.24 0.65 -6.34
N LEU A 58 12.87 1.41 -7.23
CA LEU A 58 14.03 2.28 -6.93
C LEU A 58 13.59 3.74 -7.03
N ARG A 59 13.90 4.53 -6.00
CA ARG A 59 13.62 5.98 -6.04
C ARG A 59 14.71 6.81 -5.38
N LEU A 60 14.73 8.08 -5.78
CA LEU A 60 15.28 9.17 -4.98
C LEU A 60 14.12 9.97 -4.38
N ARG A 61 14.22 10.29 -3.09
CA ARG A 61 13.25 11.08 -2.33
C ARG A 61 13.94 12.31 -1.76
N LYS A 62 13.42 13.49 -2.07
CA LYS A 62 13.79 14.74 -1.42
C LYS A 62 12.87 15.03 -0.24
N ILE A 63 13.46 15.24 0.94
CA ILE A 63 12.75 15.58 2.18
C ILE A 63 13.67 16.42 3.06
N ASP A 64 13.18 17.55 3.57
CA ASP A 64 13.90 18.46 4.48
C ASP A 64 15.34 18.79 4.06
N GLY A 65 15.55 19.03 2.76
CA GLY A 65 16.86 19.35 2.18
C GLY A 65 17.82 18.15 2.03
N LYS A 66 17.40 16.94 2.40
CA LYS A 66 18.13 15.69 2.17
C LYS A 66 17.60 14.96 0.96
N VAL A 67 18.43 14.11 0.36
CA VAL A 67 18.02 13.17 -0.68
C VAL A 67 18.31 11.74 -0.20
N LEU A 68 17.29 10.90 -0.20
CA LEU A 68 17.34 9.51 0.21
C LEU A 68 17.15 8.62 -1.02
N GLN A 69 18.03 7.64 -1.20
CA GLN A 69 17.87 6.57 -2.18
C GLN A 69 17.23 5.37 -1.49
N THR A 70 16.13 4.88 -2.04
CA THR A 70 15.38 3.74 -1.49
C THR A 70 15.21 2.65 -2.53
N VAL A 71 15.46 1.40 -2.14
CA VAL A 71 15.12 0.19 -2.91
C VAL A 71 14.13 -0.63 -2.10
N LYS A 72 12.97 -0.95 -2.68
CA LYS A 72 11.97 -1.87 -2.11
C LYS A 72 11.76 -3.05 -3.06
N THR A 73 11.68 -4.27 -2.54
CA THR A 73 11.39 -5.48 -3.32
C THR A 73 9.91 -5.83 -3.31
N ALA A 74 9.55 -6.94 -3.97
CA ALA A 74 8.25 -7.58 -3.85
C ALA A 74 7.90 -7.74 -2.36
N GLY A 75 6.68 -7.36 -2.02
CA GLY A 75 6.11 -7.67 -0.72
C GLY A 75 5.37 -8.99 -0.76
N GLN A 76 5.45 -9.71 0.36
CA GLN A 76 4.54 -10.80 0.67
C GLN A 76 3.37 -10.22 1.46
N GLY A 77 2.14 -10.59 1.12
CA GLY A 77 0.98 -9.96 1.73
C GLY A 77 -0.29 -10.06 0.89
N GLY A 78 -1.34 -9.40 1.37
CA GLY A 78 -2.65 -9.30 0.71
C GLY A 78 -3.62 -8.53 1.59
N GLY A 79 -4.62 -7.88 0.98
CA GLY A 79 -5.60 -7.09 1.71
C GLY A 79 -4.98 -5.86 2.38
N GLY A 80 -4.02 -5.22 1.71
CA GLY A 80 -3.31 -4.02 2.11
C GLY A 80 -2.06 -4.27 2.94
N LEU A 81 -1.92 -5.43 3.58
CA LEU A 81 -0.72 -5.78 4.34
C LEU A 81 0.40 -6.15 3.39
N SER A 82 1.61 -5.63 3.60
CA SER A 82 2.80 -6.05 2.88
C SER A 82 4.01 -6.14 3.80
N GLN A 83 4.81 -7.17 3.57
CA GLN A 83 6.11 -7.38 4.21
C GLN A 83 7.19 -7.51 3.13
N ARG A 84 8.18 -6.61 3.12
CA ARG A 84 9.19 -6.56 2.05
C ARG A 84 10.56 -6.14 2.55
N GLN A 85 11.57 -6.38 1.73
CA GLN A 85 12.92 -5.87 1.98
C GLN A 85 13.00 -4.41 1.53
N GLU A 86 13.64 -3.59 2.36
CA GLU A 86 13.89 -2.18 2.07
C GLU A 86 15.32 -1.79 2.44
N TRP A 87 15.98 -1.07 1.54
CA TRP A 87 17.25 -0.42 1.83
C TRP A 87 17.11 1.06 1.55
N GLU A 88 17.47 1.89 2.53
CA GLU A 88 17.45 3.35 2.40
C GLU A 88 18.76 3.95 2.89
N TRP A 89 19.32 4.88 2.11
CA TRP A 89 20.50 5.64 2.50
C TRP A 89 20.50 7.03 1.89
N GLN A 90 21.21 7.95 2.53
CA GLN A 90 21.35 9.32 2.03
C GLN A 90 22.37 9.39 0.89
N VAL A 91 22.04 10.12 -0.17
CA VAL A 91 22.93 10.45 -1.29
C VAL A 91 23.19 11.97 -1.33
N PRO A 92 24.34 12.43 -1.87
CA PRO A 92 24.71 13.84 -1.82
C PRO A 92 23.93 14.74 -2.79
N GLY A 93 23.21 14.17 -3.76
CA GLY A 93 22.55 14.94 -4.82
C GLY A 93 21.38 14.20 -5.46
N HIS A 94 21.13 14.52 -6.74
CA HIS A 94 19.99 14.01 -7.51
C HIS A 94 20.33 12.80 -8.40
N GLU A 95 21.54 12.25 -8.24
CA GLU A 95 22.02 11.10 -8.99
C GLU A 95 21.95 9.84 -8.15
N LEU A 96 21.69 8.71 -8.82
CA LEU A 96 21.70 7.41 -8.18
C LEU A 96 23.12 7.01 -7.76
N ASP A 97 23.25 6.48 -6.55
CA ASP A 97 24.46 5.78 -6.13
C ASP A 97 24.44 4.35 -6.70
N LEU A 98 24.89 4.21 -7.95
CA LEU A 98 24.95 2.94 -8.66
C LEU A 98 25.94 1.95 -8.03
N VAL A 99 26.98 2.45 -7.36
CA VAL A 99 27.98 1.60 -6.69
C VAL A 99 27.34 0.90 -5.51
N ALA A 100 26.64 1.63 -4.65
CA ALA A 100 25.92 1.02 -3.53
C ALA A 100 24.76 0.11 -4.00
N LEU A 101 24.08 0.44 -5.11
CA LEU A 101 23.04 -0.41 -5.67
C LEU A 101 23.57 -1.78 -6.10
N ALA A 102 24.72 -1.81 -6.78
CA ALA A 102 25.34 -3.05 -7.26
C ALA A 102 25.65 -4.05 -6.12
N GLU A 103 25.84 -3.56 -4.89
CA GLU A 103 26.11 -4.39 -3.71
C GLU A 103 24.85 -5.00 -3.08
N LEU A 104 23.64 -4.52 -3.45
CA LEU A 104 22.41 -5.05 -2.87
C LEU A 104 22.01 -6.39 -3.51
N PRO A 105 21.45 -7.34 -2.74
CA PRO A 105 21.07 -8.65 -3.26
C PRO A 105 20.22 -8.64 -4.54
N PRO A 106 19.23 -7.75 -4.74
CA PRO A 106 18.43 -7.71 -5.98
C PRO A 106 19.25 -7.41 -7.24
N PHE A 107 20.38 -6.71 -7.12
CA PHE A 107 21.22 -6.30 -8.24
C PHE A 107 22.46 -7.17 -8.46
N GLN A 108 22.65 -8.24 -7.66
CA GLN A 108 23.75 -9.20 -7.84
C GLN A 108 23.45 -10.31 -8.87
N GLY A 109 22.28 -10.26 -9.51
CA GLY A 109 21.82 -11.24 -10.51
C GLY A 109 21.60 -10.63 -11.90
N GLN A 110 20.47 -10.97 -12.51
CA GLN A 110 20.09 -10.53 -13.86
C GLN A 110 20.06 -9.00 -14.00
N LEU A 111 19.67 -8.29 -12.93
CA LEU A 111 19.56 -6.84 -12.90
C LEU A 111 20.91 -6.11 -12.79
N SER A 112 22.02 -6.80 -12.56
CA SER A 112 23.35 -6.19 -12.55
C SER A 112 23.66 -5.44 -13.86
N SER A 113 23.22 -6.01 -14.98
CA SER A 113 23.48 -5.48 -16.32
C SER A 113 22.70 -4.21 -16.67
N VAL A 114 21.60 -3.93 -15.95
CA VAL A 114 20.68 -2.83 -16.28
C VAL A 114 20.92 -1.56 -15.47
N LEU A 115 21.82 -1.57 -14.48
CA LEU A 115 22.07 -0.41 -13.61
C LEU A 115 22.44 0.86 -14.39
N ASN A 116 23.18 0.71 -15.49
CA ASN A 116 23.61 1.84 -16.33
C ASN A 116 22.54 2.31 -17.34
N THR A 117 21.40 1.63 -17.42
CA THR A 117 20.28 2.00 -18.31
C THR A 117 19.09 2.58 -17.54
N LEU A 118 19.21 2.71 -16.22
CA LEU A 118 18.18 3.30 -15.36
C LEU A 118 17.95 4.77 -15.72
N ALA A 119 16.69 5.14 -15.90
CA ALA A 119 16.26 6.50 -16.18
C ALA A 119 15.03 6.87 -15.32
N PRO A 120 14.79 8.16 -15.05
CA PRO A 120 13.55 8.61 -14.42
C PRO A 120 12.33 8.17 -15.25
N GLN A 121 11.38 7.46 -14.64
CA GLN A 121 10.17 6.99 -15.32
C GLN A 121 8.89 7.63 -14.78
N LEU A 122 8.84 7.92 -13.49
CA LEU A 122 7.66 8.51 -12.84
C LEU A 122 8.09 9.41 -11.67
N SER A 123 7.24 10.37 -11.32
CA SER A 123 7.40 11.20 -10.13
C SER A 123 6.18 11.15 -9.23
N THR A 124 6.41 11.35 -7.94
CA THR A 124 5.33 11.58 -6.98
C THR A 124 5.65 12.78 -6.11
N ASP A 125 4.69 13.69 -6.02
CA ASP A 125 4.78 14.88 -5.19
C ASP A 125 3.60 14.87 -4.23
N PHE A 126 3.89 14.78 -2.93
CA PHE A 126 2.85 14.71 -1.92
C PHE A 126 3.28 15.32 -0.58
N THR A 127 2.29 15.71 0.19
CA THR A 127 2.44 16.05 1.59
C THR A 127 2.19 14.79 2.42
N ARG A 128 3.14 14.47 3.30
CA ARG A 128 2.99 13.42 4.31
C ARG A 128 2.74 14.06 5.65
N ARG A 129 1.67 13.64 6.33
CA ARG A 129 1.47 13.87 7.76
C ARG A 129 1.72 12.57 8.51
N SER A 130 2.60 12.56 9.52
CA SER A 130 2.96 11.37 10.27
C SER A 130 2.67 11.50 11.77
N TRP A 131 2.28 10.39 12.38
CA TRP A 131 2.07 10.23 13.83
C TRP A 131 2.87 9.03 14.33
N GLN A 132 3.60 9.22 15.43
CA GLN A 132 4.30 8.14 16.13
C GLN A 132 3.39 7.62 17.24
N LEU A 133 2.89 6.39 17.11
CA LEU A 133 1.86 5.81 17.97
C LEU A 133 2.44 4.69 18.81
N THR A 134 2.49 4.89 20.13
CA THR A 134 2.99 3.91 21.11
C THR A 134 1.99 3.57 22.22
N ASP A 135 0.93 4.37 22.35
CA ASP A 135 -0.04 4.28 23.43
C ASP A 135 -1.39 3.74 22.93
N GLY A 136 -2.03 2.85 23.69
CA GLY A 136 -3.36 2.30 23.37
C GLY A 136 -3.35 1.15 22.36
N LEU A 137 -2.18 0.70 21.92
CA LEU A 137 -1.98 -0.43 21.02
C LEU A 137 -1.70 -1.70 21.81
N VAL A 138 -2.71 -2.21 22.52
CA VAL A 138 -2.62 -3.47 23.30
C VAL A 138 -3.60 -4.47 22.72
N ASN A 139 -3.08 -5.57 22.17
CA ASN A 139 -3.93 -6.67 21.71
C ASN A 139 -4.45 -7.48 22.91
N PRO A 140 -5.77 -7.75 23.00
CA PRO A 140 -6.31 -8.66 23.99
C PRO A 140 -5.69 -10.06 23.81
N GLY A 141 -4.77 -10.45 24.70
CA GLY A 141 -4.08 -11.75 24.66
C GLY A 141 -2.60 -11.69 24.29
N SER A 142 -2.06 -10.54 23.89
CA SER A 142 -0.61 -10.36 23.71
C SER A 142 0.08 -10.05 25.06
N THR A 143 1.28 -10.60 25.24
CA THR A 143 2.08 -10.47 26.47
C THR A 143 2.67 -9.07 26.61
N ASN A 144 1.88 -8.06 26.97
CA ASN A 144 2.34 -6.71 27.38
C ASN A 144 3.36 -6.00 26.46
N GLN A 145 3.57 -6.45 25.21
CA GLN A 145 4.43 -5.74 24.26
C GLN A 145 3.62 -4.60 23.67
N ARG A 146 4.06 -3.37 23.95
CA ARG A 146 3.53 -2.19 23.26
C ARG A 146 4.07 -2.22 21.85
N SER A 147 3.21 -2.18 20.85
CA SER A 147 3.63 -1.96 19.47
C SER A 147 3.91 -0.47 19.24
N HIS A 148 4.90 -0.19 18.41
CA HIS A 148 5.18 1.13 17.88
C HIS A 148 4.79 1.16 16.41
N ILE A 149 3.75 1.93 16.09
CA ILE A 149 3.25 2.13 14.72
C ILE A 149 3.55 3.56 14.29
N GLU A 150 4.11 3.73 13.10
CA GLU A 150 4.08 5.01 12.39
C GLU A 150 2.85 5.02 11.48
N LEU A 151 1.91 5.92 11.75
CA LEU A 151 0.79 6.19 10.85
C LEU A 151 1.18 7.35 9.95
N VAL A 152 1.04 7.20 8.64
CA VAL A 152 1.28 8.28 7.67
C VAL A 152 0.04 8.49 6.81
N LEU A 153 -0.34 9.75 6.61
CA LEU A 153 -1.33 10.18 5.64
C LEU A 153 -0.60 10.88 4.49
N ASP A 154 -0.74 10.36 3.28
CA ASP A 154 -0.16 10.94 2.07
C ASP A 154 -1.25 11.56 1.18
N GLU A 155 -1.04 12.82 0.82
CA GLU A 155 -1.92 13.58 -0.06
C GLU A 155 -1.12 14.29 -1.16
N GLY A 156 -1.40 13.97 -2.42
CA GLY A 156 -0.67 14.53 -3.57
C GLY A 156 -1.00 13.85 -4.88
N GLU A 157 0.01 13.61 -5.72
CA GLU A 157 -0.19 13.01 -7.03
C GLU A 157 0.96 12.09 -7.48
N ILE A 158 0.62 11.17 -8.37
CA ILE A 158 1.55 10.39 -9.18
C ILE A 158 1.49 10.93 -10.60
N VAL A 159 2.64 11.26 -11.18
CA VAL A 159 2.77 11.71 -12.57
C VAL A 159 3.65 10.72 -13.34
N SER A 160 3.12 10.17 -14.44
CA SER A 160 3.80 9.15 -15.23
C SER A 160 3.25 9.10 -16.66
N GLY A 161 4.13 9.00 -17.66
CA GLY A 161 3.74 8.87 -19.07
C GLY A 161 2.83 9.98 -19.62
N GLY A 162 2.88 11.19 -19.05
CA GLY A 162 2.01 12.31 -19.43
C GLY A 162 0.63 12.32 -18.76
N TYR A 163 0.36 11.38 -17.86
CA TYR A 163 -0.87 11.29 -17.08
C TYR A 163 -0.61 11.59 -15.60
N SER A 164 -1.67 11.93 -14.85
CA SER A 164 -1.63 12.12 -13.40
C SER A 164 -2.81 11.42 -12.71
N THR A 165 -2.59 10.89 -11.51
CA THR A 165 -3.62 10.34 -10.61
C THR A 165 -3.38 10.78 -9.16
N PRO A 166 -4.42 11.07 -8.36
CA PRO A 166 -4.25 11.51 -6.98
C PRO A 166 -3.71 10.44 -6.03
N ILE A 167 -2.91 10.86 -5.06
CA ILE A 167 -2.51 10.09 -3.88
C ILE A 167 -3.40 10.53 -2.72
N ARG A 168 -4.15 9.59 -2.16
CA ARG A 168 -4.96 9.73 -0.93
C ARG A 168 -4.94 8.40 -0.20
N GLU A 169 -3.92 8.20 0.62
CA GLU A 169 -3.69 6.92 1.29
C GLU A 169 -3.19 7.12 2.71
N VAL A 170 -3.50 6.15 3.56
CA VAL A 170 -2.90 6.00 4.88
C VAL A 170 -2.08 4.71 4.90
N GLU A 171 -0.85 4.78 5.40
CA GLU A 171 -0.01 3.60 5.65
C GLU A 171 0.21 3.49 7.16
N LEU A 172 0.06 2.27 7.70
CA LEU A 172 0.41 1.92 9.07
C LEU A 172 1.67 1.06 9.02
N GLU A 173 2.82 1.61 9.40
CA GLU A 173 4.10 0.89 9.40
C GLU A 173 4.44 0.43 10.82
N LEU A 174 4.73 -0.87 10.98
CA LEU A 174 5.18 -1.42 12.25
C LEU A 174 6.69 -1.13 12.42
N LYS A 175 7.02 -0.28 13.39
CA LYS A 175 8.42 0.02 13.74
C LYS A 175 8.98 -0.98 14.76
N ASP A 176 8.14 -1.44 15.68
CA ASP A 176 8.46 -2.48 16.68
C ASP A 176 7.17 -3.13 17.22
N GLY A 177 7.26 -4.38 17.67
CA GLY A 177 6.16 -5.11 18.30
C GLY A 177 5.41 -6.09 17.39
N ASP A 178 4.11 -6.25 17.62
CA ASP A 178 3.26 -7.26 16.99
C ASP A 178 2.50 -6.71 15.77
N PRO A 179 2.63 -7.31 14.57
CA PRO A 179 1.87 -6.93 13.37
C PRO A 179 0.35 -6.93 13.53
N GLU A 180 -0.20 -7.70 14.46
CA GLU A 180 -1.64 -7.70 14.76
C GLU A 180 -2.14 -6.31 15.19
N ALA A 181 -1.26 -5.49 15.79
CA ALA A 181 -1.61 -4.13 16.17
C ALA A 181 -1.94 -3.22 14.96
N LEU A 182 -1.44 -3.54 13.77
CA LEU A 182 -1.79 -2.82 12.53
C LEU A 182 -3.27 -3.01 12.20
N TRP A 183 -3.76 -4.25 12.27
CA TRP A 183 -5.16 -4.58 12.01
C TRP A 183 -6.10 -3.98 13.04
N ALA A 184 -5.75 -4.08 14.34
CA ALA A 184 -6.53 -3.48 15.41
C ALA A 184 -6.67 -1.96 15.25
N LEU A 185 -5.58 -1.27 14.90
CA LEU A 185 -5.61 0.17 14.64
C LEU A 185 -6.43 0.50 13.38
N ALA A 186 -6.26 -0.24 12.28
CA ALA A 186 -7.03 -0.01 11.06
C ALA A 186 -8.55 -0.19 11.29
N LEU A 187 -8.95 -1.22 12.02
CA LEU A 187 -10.35 -1.45 12.39
C LEU A 187 -10.90 -0.29 13.23
N THR A 188 -10.15 0.17 14.23
CA THR A 188 -10.52 1.33 15.07
C THR A 188 -10.73 2.59 14.22
N LEU A 189 -9.81 2.89 13.31
CA LEU A 189 -9.94 4.05 12.42
C LEU A 189 -11.14 3.91 11.46
N SER A 190 -11.42 2.68 11.02
CA SER A 190 -12.49 2.41 10.06
C SER A 190 -13.92 2.56 10.61
N GLU A 191 -14.06 2.72 11.93
CA GLU A 191 -15.35 3.03 12.57
C GLU A 191 -15.90 4.39 12.11
N GLN A 192 -15.03 5.35 11.80
CA GLN A 192 -15.41 6.71 11.39
C GLN A 192 -14.85 7.11 10.04
N VAL A 193 -13.76 6.47 9.58
CA VAL A 193 -13.12 6.77 8.29
C VAL A 193 -13.45 5.65 7.29
N PRO A 194 -14.01 5.95 6.11
CA PRO A 194 -14.21 4.95 5.05
C PRO A 194 -12.88 4.50 4.43
N LEU A 195 -12.16 3.63 5.13
CA LEU A 195 -10.88 3.07 4.73
C LEU A 195 -11.10 1.79 3.94
N ARG A 196 -10.38 1.57 2.85
CA ARG A 196 -10.33 0.24 2.21
C ARG A 196 -8.88 -0.21 2.05
N PRO A 197 -8.60 -1.52 2.13
CA PRO A 197 -7.34 -2.07 1.64
C PRO A 197 -6.94 -1.54 0.26
N SER A 198 -5.64 -1.34 0.05
CA SER A 198 -5.05 -1.10 -1.26
C SER A 198 -3.75 -1.87 -1.39
N ASP A 199 -3.65 -2.68 -2.45
CA ASP A 199 -2.50 -3.56 -2.72
C ASP A 199 -1.53 -2.93 -3.73
N SER A 200 -1.91 -1.80 -4.35
CA SER A 200 -1.12 -1.14 -5.37
C SER A 200 -0.15 -0.12 -4.76
N SER A 201 1.15 -0.37 -4.88
CA SER A 201 2.19 0.62 -4.55
C SER A 201 2.12 1.86 -5.45
N LYS A 202 2.65 3.00 -4.99
CA LYS A 202 2.77 4.21 -5.83
C LYS A 202 3.58 3.95 -7.12
N ALA A 203 4.60 3.09 -7.07
CA ALA A 203 5.40 2.70 -8.23
C ALA A 203 4.57 1.88 -9.24
N SER A 204 3.85 0.85 -8.77
CA SER A 204 3.00 0.03 -9.65
C SER A 204 1.85 0.83 -10.25
N ARG A 205 1.23 1.74 -9.48
CA ARG A 205 0.24 2.69 -9.98
C ARG A 205 0.82 3.59 -11.07
N GLY A 206 2.01 4.16 -10.86
CA GLY A 206 2.70 4.98 -11.87
C GLY A 206 3.05 4.21 -13.15
N ASN A 207 3.45 2.95 -13.04
CA ASN A 207 3.75 2.10 -14.20
C ASN A 207 2.48 1.70 -14.96
N ALA A 208 1.39 1.39 -14.27
CA ALA A 208 0.11 1.12 -14.91
C ALA A 208 -0.42 2.38 -15.62
N LEU A 209 -0.24 3.54 -14.99
CA LEU A 209 -0.66 4.84 -15.51
C LEU A 209 0.10 5.23 -16.80
N SER A 210 1.43 5.08 -16.86
CA SER A 210 2.17 5.38 -18.10
C SER A 210 1.80 4.45 -19.25
N ASN A 211 1.57 3.18 -18.94
CA ASN A 211 1.20 2.16 -19.93
C ASN A 211 -0.29 2.17 -20.29
N GLN A 212 -1.11 2.93 -19.55
CA GLN A 212 -2.57 2.89 -19.62
C GLN A 212 -3.12 1.45 -19.52
N HIS A 213 -2.49 0.64 -18.65
CA HIS A 213 -2.77 -0.78 -18.50
C HIS A 213 -2.69 -1.20 -17.03
N TRP A 214 -3.82 -1.64 -16.48
CA TRP A 214 -3.94 -2.15 -15.11
C TRP A 214 -4.31 -3.64 -15.17
N PRO A 215 -3.34 -4.55 -15.05
CA PRO A 215 -3.62 -5.97 -15.11
C PRO A 215 -4.40 -6.41 -13.86
N LEU A 216 -5.41 -7.25 -14.07
CA LEU A 216 -6.14 -7.92 -12.99
C LEU A 216 -5.78 -9.41 -13.01
N PRO A 217 -5.36 -9.99 -11.87
CA PRO A 217 -5.00 -11.41 -11.80
C PRO A 217 -6.25 -12.29 -11.88
N GLU A 218 -6.10 -13.50 -12.40
CA GLU A 218 -7.10 -14.56 -12.23
C GLU A 218 -7.29 -14.87 -10.75
N ALA A 219 -8.50 -15.33 -10.38
CA ALA A 219 -8.84 -15.59 -8.99
C ALA A 219 -9.62 -16.90 -8.85
N HIS A 220 -9.23 -17.71 -7.85
CA HIS A 220 -9.81 -19.03 -7.61
C HIS A 220 -10.12 -19.28 -6.13
N SER A 221 -9.40 -18.62 -5.23
CA SER A 221 -9.61 -18.67 -3.78
C SER A 221 -10.26 -17.37 -3.26
N PRO A 222 -10.83 -17.38 -2.05
CA PRO A 222 -11.37 -16.16 -1.46
C PRO A 222 -10.37 -15.00 -1.35
N ALA A 223 -9.12 -15.29 -0.99
CA ALA A 223 -8.07 -14.27 -0.89
C ALA A 223 -7.74 -13.65 -2.25
N GLU A 224 -7.65 -14.46 -3.30
CA GLU A 224 -7.42 -13.98 -4.67
C GLU A 224 -8.60 -13.16 -5.19
N TRP A 225 -9.85 -13.53 -4.87
CA TRP A 225 -11.02 -12.73 -5.25
C TRP A 225 -11.06 -11.37 -4.54
N LEU A 226 -10.71 -11.33 -3.25
CA LEU A 226 -10.59 -10.07 -2.52
C LEU A 226 -9.46 -9.20 -3.08
N HIS A 227 -8.32 -9.80 -3.41
CA HIS A 227 -7.19 -9.12 -4.04
C HIS A 227 -7.56 -8.56 -5.41
N ARG A 228 -8.22 -9.35 -6.28
CA ARG A 228 -8.70 -8.91 -7.59
C ARG A 228 -9.68 -7.74 -7.47
N ALA A 229 -10.63 -7.80 -6.52
CA ALA A 229 -11.56 -6.70 -6.26
C ALA A 229 -10.82 -5.43 -5.82
N THR A 230 -9.82 -5.58 -4.94
CA THR A 230 -9.00 -4.46 -4.44
C THR A 230 -8.20 -3.79 -5.57
N LEU A 231 -7.53 -4.58 -6.42
CA LEU A 231 -6.80 -4.07 -7.58
C LEU A 231 -7.73 -3.41 -8.61
N ALA A 232 -8.91 -3.98 -8.84
CA ALA A 232 -9.91 -3.38 -9.73
C ALA A 232 -10.40 -2.02 -9.20
N LEU A 233 -10.59 -1.87 -7.89
CA LEU A 233 -10.91 -0.56 -7.29
C LEU A 233 -9.74 0.42 -7.39
N ASP A 234 -8.50 -0.01 -7.18
CA ASP A 234 -7.32 0.85 -7.37
C ASP A 234 -7.24 1.33 -8.83
N ALA A 235 -7.40 0.41 -9.79
CA ALA A 235 -7.40 0.71 -11.22
C ALA A 235 -8.54 1.66 -11.61
N TYR A 236 -9.75 1.48 -11.07
CA TYR A 236 -10.86 2.38 -11.30
C TYR A 236 -10.56 3.80 -10.80
N HIS A 237 -10.03 3.94 -9.59
CA HIS A 237 -9.71 5.26 -9.03
C HIS A 237 -8.57 5.96 -9.78
N ASP A 238 -7.62 5.20 -10.32
CA ASP A 238 -6.53 5.77 -11.12
C ASP A 238 -6.94 6.13 -12.55
N SER A 239 -7.72 5.28 -13.20
CA SER A 239 -8.02 5.40 -14.64
C SER A 239 -9.37 6.06 -14.95
N GLN A 240 -10.30 6.07 -13.98
CA GLN A 240 -11.70 6.46 -14.15
C GLN A 240 -12.46 5.63 -15.20
N GLN A 241 -11.95 4.45 -15.58
CA GLN A 241 -12.61 3.56 -16.54
C GLN A 241 -13.66 2.69 -15.83
N ALA A 242 -14.93 2.84 -16.20
CA ALA A 242 -16.07 2.16 -15.57
C ALA A 242 -16.00 0.62 -15.62
N SER A 243 -15.24 0.04 -16.56
CA SER A 243 -15.00 -1.41 -16.62
C SER A 243 -14.38 -1.92 -15.34
N PHE A 244 -13.42 -1.21 -14.75
CA PHE A 244 -12.76 -1.65 -13.52
C PHE A 244 -13.68 -1.61 -12.30
N LEU A 245 -14.62 -0.66 -12.23
CA LEU A 245 -15.65 -0.69 -11.18
C LEU A 245 -16.57 -1.92 -11.35
N THR A 246 -16.88 -2.27 -12.60
CA THR A 246 -17.68 -3.46 -12.91
C THR A 246 -16.92 -4.74 -12.54
N ASP A 247 -15.63 -4.82 -12.85
CA ASP A 247 -14.76 -5.93 -12.46
C ASP A 247 -14.66 -6.07 -10.93
N ALA A 248 -14.54 -4.95 -10.21
CA ALA A 248 -14.53 -4.95 -8.74
C ALA A 248 -15.84 -5.51 -8.18
N GLN A 249 -16.99 -5.02 -8.66
CA GLN A 249 -18.31 -5.47 -8.21
C GLN A 249 -18.52 -6.96 -8.52
N GLN A 250 -18.11 -7.43 -9.69
CA GLN A 250 -18.20 -8.84 -10.06
C GLN A 250 -17.31 -9.71 -9.18
N ALA A 251 -16.07 -9.28 -8.90
CA ALA A 251 -15.17 -10.00 -8.00
C ALA A 251 -15.72 -10.09 -6.57
N LEU A 252 -16.31 -9.00 -6.05
CA LEU A 252 -16.96 -8.98 -4.74
C LEU A 252 -18.18 -9.91 -4.68
N ALA A 253 -19.02 -9.93 -5.72
CA ALA A 253 -20.16 -10.84 -5.81
C ALA A 253 -19.71 -12.31 -5.83
N THR A 254 -18.71 -12.64 -6.66
CA THR A 254 -18.15 -14.00 -6.72
C THR A 254 -17.54 -14.41 -5.38
N LEU A 255 -16.84 -13.50 -4.70
CA LEU A 255 -16.30 -13.73 -3.36
C LEU A 255 -17.42 -14.06 -2.36
N ALA A 256 -18.48 -13.26 -2.31
CA ALA A 256 -19.58 -13.43 -1.36
C ALA A 256 -20.29 -14.80 -1.50
N ASP A 257 -20.35 -15.34 -2.72
CA ASP A 257 -20.94 -16.65 -3.00
C ASP A 257 -19.94 -17.81 -2.87
N HIS A 258 -18.65 -17.54 -2.69
CA HIS A 258 -17.60 -18.55 -2.75
C HIS A 258 -17.80 -19.66 -1.68
N PRO A 259 -17.76 -20.95 -2.06
CA PRO A 259 -18.10 -22.06 -1.15
C PRO A 259 -17.09 -22.27 -0.02
N ALA A 260 -15.84 -21.84 -0.22
CA ALA A 260 -14.79 -21.97 0.80
C ALA A 260 -14.89 -20.94 1.94
N LEU A 261 -15.79 -19.95 1.87
CA LEU A 261 -15.98 -19.01 2.98
C LEU A 261 -16.74 -19.67 4.13
N ASP A 262 -16.17 -19.56 5.34
CA ASP A 262 -16.90 -19.80 6.58
C ASP A 262 -18.00 -18.75 6.81
N ALA A 263 -18.85 -18.97 7.84
CA ALA A 263 -20.02 -18.14 8.07
C ALA A 263 -19.70 -16.65 8.35
N ASP A 264 -18.64 -16.39 9.12
CA ASP A 264 -18.24 -15.02 9.46
C ASP A 264 -17.65 -14.32 8.22
N ALA A 265 -16.73 -15.01 7.52
CA ALA A 265 -16.10 -14.48 6.32
C ALA A 265 -17.13 -14.20 5.22
N ARG A 266 -18.15 -15.06 5.08
CA ARG A 266 -19.28 -14.84 4.17
C ARG A 266 -20.08 -13.62 4.54
N THR A 267 -20.32 -13.38 5.83
CA THR A 267 -21.04 -12.18 6.30
C THR A 267 -20.31 -10.91 5.92
N TYR A 268 -18.98 -10.86 6.14
CA TYR A 268 -18.17 -9.73 5.71
C TYR A 268 -18.17 -9.56 4.19
N ALA A 269 -17.97 -10.64 3.43
CA ALA A 269 -17.97 -10.59 1.96
C ALA A 269 -19.30 -10.08 1.39
N GLN A 270 -20.44 -10.51 1.95
CA GLN A 270 -21.76 -10.03 1.56
C GLN A 270 -21.92 -8.53 1.82
N ALA A 271 -21.43 -8.01 2.95
CA ALA A 271 -21.47 -6.58 3.25
C ALA A 271 -20.70 -5.73 2.22
N LEU A 272 -19.63 -6.28 1.60
CA LEU A 272 -18.87 -5.57 0.56
C LEU A 272 -19.68 -5.32 -0.71
N THR A 273 -20.58 -6.24 -1.08
CA THR A 273 -21.33 -6.17 -2.35
C THR A 273 -22.24 -4.94 -2.48
N GLY A 274 -22.72 -4.40 -1.35
CA GLY A 274 -23.56 -3.20 -1.30
C GLY A 274 -22.89 -1.99 -0.64
N GLY A 275 -21.60 -2.08 -0.33
CA GLY A 275 -20.90 -1.09 0.48
C GLY A 275 -20.22 0.05 -0.30
N LEU A 276 -20.25 -0.01 -1.63
CA LEU A 276 -19.69 0.99 -2.55
C LEU A 276 -20.81 1.87 -3.13
N ASP A 277 -20.55 3.15 -3.29
CA ASP A 277 -21.44 4.06 -4.03
C ASP A 277 -21.27 3.95 -5.56
N THR A 278 -22.00 4.78 -6.31
CA THR A 278 -21.93 4.81 -7.79
C THR A 278 -20.58 5.28 -8.33
N HIS A 279 -19.72 5.85 -7.47
CA HIS A 279 -18.38 6.32 -7.78
C HIS A 279 -17.31 5.42 -7.16
N GLY A 280 -17.66 4.18 -6.78
CA GLY A 280 -16.71 3.22 -6.19
C GLY A 280 -16.14 3.65 -4.84
N GLN A 281 -16.72 4.65 -4.18
CA GLN A 281 -16.27 5.09 -2.86
C GLN A 281 -16.83 4.16 -1.78
N PRO A 282 -16.00 3.73 -0.81
CA PRO A 282 -16.45 2.89 0.27
C PRO A 282 -17.24 3.68 1.31
N SER A 283 -18.21 3.00 1.95
CA SER A 283 -18.76 3.43 3.24
C SER A 283 -17.88 2.97 4.41
N THR A 284 -18.12 3.49 5.63
CA THR A 284 -17.46 2.96 6.84
C THR A 284 -17.76 1.49 7.07
N ALA A 285 -18.99 1.05 6.78
CA ALA A 285 -19.40 -0.35 6.85
C ALA A 285 -18.61 -1.23 5.86
N TYR A 286 -18.40 -0.75 4.63
CA TYR A 286 -17.52 -1.42 3.66
C TYR A 286 -16.11 -1.56 4.22
N GLY A 287 -15.55 -0.46 4.74
CA GLY A 287 -14.19 -0.44 5.23
C GLY A 287 -13.94 -1.41 6.38
N ASN A 288 -14.84 -1.41 7.37
CA ASN A 288 -14.81 -2.35 8.48
C ASN A 288 -14.87 -3.81 8.00
N ALA A 289 -15.83 -4.13 7.10
CA ALA A 289 -15.97 -5.47 6.56
C ALA A 289 -14.77 -5.90 5.72
N ALA A 290 -14.19 -4.99 4.93
CA ALA A 290 -13.05 -5.28 4.07
C ALA A 290 -11.80 -5.58 4.90
N LEU A 291 -11.55 -4.78 5.94
CA LEU A 291 -10.46 -5.00 6.89
C LEU A 291 -10.63 -6.30 7.68
N ALA A 292 -11.83 -6.56 8.21
CA ALA A 292 -12.09 -7.79 8.96
C ALA A 292 -11.95 -9.05 8.09
N LEU A 293 -12.39 -8.98 6.84
CA LEU A 293 -12.23 -10.08 5.88
C LEU A 293 -10.77 -10.26 5.46
N ALA A 294 -10.07 -9.18 5.13
CA ALA A 294 -8.66 -9.19 4.77
C ALA A 294 -7.81 -9.79 5.89
N HIS A 295 -8.03 -9.33 7.12
CA HIS A 295 -7.40 -9.84 8.33
C HIS A 295 -7.59 -11.36 8.45
N ARG A 296 -8.84 -11.84 8.35
CA ARG A 296 -9.15 -13.27 8.46
C ARG A 296 -8.51 -14.11 7.37
N LEU A 297 -8.50 -13.63 6.12
CA LEU A 297 -7.93 -14.36 4.98
C LEU A 297 -6.39 -14.35 4.98
N ALA A 298 -5.76 -13.32 5.54
CA ALA A 298 -4.31 -13.24 5.68
C ALA A 298 -3.74 -14.39 6.55
N TYR A 299 -4.48 -14.88 7.55
CA TYR A 299 -4.07 -16.04 8.36
C TYR A 299 -4.33 -17.40 7.69
N GLN A 300 -5.08 -17.44 6.59
CA GLN A 300 -5.47 -18.69 5.91
C GLN A 300 -4.62 -19.01 4.69
N THR A 301 -3.81 -18.06 4.22
CA THR A 301 -2.97 -18.20 3.03
C THR A 301 -1.51 -18.11 3.46
N GLU A 302 -0.71 -19.16 3.21
CA GLU A 302 0.76 -18.95 3.21
C GLU A 302 1.03 -17.89 2.15
N LEU A 303 1.48 -16.72 2.59
CA LEU A 303 1.81 -15.58 1.73
C LEU A 303 2.81 -16.06 0.66
N ARG A 304 2.33 -16.28 -0.57
CA ARG A 304 3.16 -16.68 -1.72
C ARG A 304 3.28 -15.54 -2.69
#